data_AF-A0A832DSA8-F1
#
_entry.id   AF-A0A832DSA8-F1
#
_cell.length_a   1.000
_cell.length_b   1.000
_cell.length_c   1.000
_cell.angle_alpha   90.00
_cell.angle_beta   90.00
_cell.angle_gamma   90.00
#
_symmetry.space_group_name_H-M   'P 1'
#
loop_
_entity.id
_entity.type
_entity.pdbx_description
1 polymer ?
#
loop_
_entity_poly.entity_id
_entity_poly.type
_entity_poly.pdbx_seq_one_letter_code
_entity_poly.pdbx_strand_id
1 'polypeptide(L)'
;MEKAIDAIVQRLLGLLSRRCVTALGLWWTRYRRRSVLNKRSHFLDRELLESCFRELKTRLSQVEDELCRVALLGWMDFVARAHGGELYRQFRELLPGVLGLRRLNGSILINCREKLICNEPLLCLKAYLFCKKRWMEKKLRSLAAGTPYAEVARVLLGEGDIPEECGGRSENCAIKC
;
A
#
# COMPACT_ATOMS: atom_id res chain seq x y z
N MET A 1 3.73 51.85 -0.15
CA MET A 1 4.39 50.62 0.34
C MET A 1 3.59 49.35 0.05
N GLU A 2 2.27 49.40 -0.14
CA GLU A 2 1.44 48.22 -0.46
C GLU A 2 1.71 47.60 -1.83
N LYS A 3 2.00 48.40 -2.87
CA LYS A 3 2.25 47.88 -4.23
C LYS A 3 3.52 47.04 -4.38
N ALA A 4 4.50 47.20 -3.49
CA ALA A 4 5.74 46.41 -3.51
C ALA A 4 5.54 45.03 -2.87
N ILE A 5 4.63 44.92 -1.88
CA ILE A 5 4.32 43.68 -1.19
C ILE A 5 3.51 42.76 -2.12
N ASP A 6 2.56 43.31 -2.89
CA ASP A 6 1.78 42.55 -3.87
C ASP A 6 2.64 41.99 -5.01
N ALA A 7 3.65 42.74 -5.46
CA ALA A 7 4.58 42.26 -6.49
C ALA A 7 5.50 41.13 -5.97
N ILE A 8 5.90 41.17 -4.69
CA ILE A 8 6.70 40.11 -4.05
C ILE A 8 5.84 38.87 -3.80
N VAL A 9 4.57 39.04 -3.39
CA VAL A 9 3.62 37.95 -3.17
C VAL A 9 3.22 37.28 -4.49
N GLN A 10 2.99 38.03 -5.56
CA GLN A 10 2.73 37.49 -6.91
C GLN A 10 3.97 36.79 -7.50
N ARG A 11 5.19 37.25 -7.19
CA ARG A 11 6.45 36.60 -7.61
C ARG A 11 6.77 35.34 -6.80
N LEU A 12 6.37 35.30 -5.52
CA LEU A 12 6.42 34.10 -4.67
C LEU A 12 5.35 33.06 -5.05
N LEU A 13 4.14 33.51 -5.42
CA LEU A 13 3.07 32.64 -5.93
C LEU A 13 3.38 32.11 -7.35
N GLY A 14 4.05 32.91 -8.18
CA GLY A 14 4.57 32.49 -9.49
C GLY A 14 5.69 31.45 -9.40
N LEU A 15 6.53 31.50 -8.36
CA LEU A 15 7.56 30.48 -8.05
C LEU A 15 7.00 29.20 -7.43
N LEU A 16 5.76 29.22 -6.96
CA LEU A 16 5.07 28.05 -6.38
C LEU A 16 4.27 27.25 -7.42
N SER A 17 4.26 27.67 -8.69
CA SER A 17 3.65 26.90 -9.76
C SER A 17 4.72 26.28 -10.65
N ARG A 18 4.65 24.95 -10.75
CA ARG A 18 5.11 24.12 -11.87
C ARG A 18 6.62 23.80 -11.91
N ARG A 19 6.90 22.55 -11.52
CA ARG A 19 8.03 21.68 -11.90
C ARG A 19 9.28 21.78 -10.99
N CYS A 20 9.68 20.62 -10.44
CA CYS A 20 11.05 20.32 -10.02
C CYS A 20 11.57 20.91 -8.68
N VAL A 21 10.97 20.53 -7.54
CA VAL A 21 11.76 20.42 -6.29
C VAL A 21 12.35 19.00 -6.22
N THR A 22 13.27 18.74 -7.15
CA THR A 22 14.07 17.52 -7.30
C THR A 22 15.48 17.76 -6.77
N ALA A 23 15.64 17.99 -5.46
CA ALA A 23 16.96 18.03 -4.84
C ALA A 23 17.04 17.74 -3.32
N LEU A 24 15.91 17.56 -2.60
CA LEU A 24 15.92 17.21 -1.17
C LEU A 24 15.09 15.95 -0.85
N GLY A 25 14.90 15.08 -1.84
CA GLY A 25 14.07 13.87 -1.78
C GLY A 25 14.81 12.59 -1.38
N LEU A 26 16.01 12.68 -0.81
CA LEU A 26 16.75 11.51 -0.30
C LEU A 26 16.36 11.13 1.14
N TRP A 27 15.31 11.76 1.67
CA TRP A 27 14.69 11.44 2.96
C TRP A 27 13.16 11.28 2.81
N TRP A 28 12.72 10.66 1.70
CA TRP A 28 11.33 10.59 1.24
C TRP A 28 10.70 9.18 1.29
N THR A 29 11.16 8.29 2.16
CA THR A 29 10.64 6.91 2.30
C THR A 29 9.48 6.76 3.30
N ARG A 30 8.78 7.84 3.65
CA ARG A 30 7.63 7.76 4.59
C ARG A 30 6.39 8.57 4.21
N TYR A 31 6.51 9.50 3.25
CA TYR A 31 5.50 10.54 3.07
C TYR A 31 4.60 10.39 1.84
N ARG A 32 4.99 9.62 0.82
CA ARG A 32 4.21 9.56 -0.44
C ARG A 32 2.88 8.79 -0.34
N ARG A 33 2.70 7.93 0.67
CA ARG A 33 1.36 7.38 1.05
C ARG A 33 0.66 8.18 2.15
N ARG A 34 1.38 9.04 2.87
CA ARG A 34 0.81 9.92 3.92
C ARG A 34 0.28 11.24 3.34
N SER A 35 0.78 11.71 2.20
CA SER A 35 0.19 12.82 1.45
C SER A 35 -1.15 12.48 0.81
N VAL A 36 -1.42 11.18 0.54
CA VAL A 36 -2.77 10.69 0.20
C VAL A 36 -3.74 10.85 1.38
N LEU A 37 -3.23 10.94 2.62
CA LEU A 37 -4.00 11.15 3.84
C LEU A 37 -4.16 12.64 4.23
N ASN A 38 -3.73 13.59 3.39
CA ASN A 38 -4.00 15.01 3.65
C ASN A 38 -5.44 15.35 3.20
N LYS A 39 -6.39 15.04 4.10
CA LYS A 39 -7.70 15.64 4.46
C LYS A 39 -8.51 16.56 3.50
N ARG A 40 -8.03 16.96 2.32
CA ARG A 40 -8.72 17.81 1.33
C ARG A 40 -8.94 17.16 -0.05
N SER A 41 -8.29 16.03 -0.36
CA SER A 41 -8.53 15.25 -1.60
C SER A 41 -9.60 14.16 -1.45
N HIS A 42 -10.14 13.95 -0.25
CA HIS A 42 -10.93 12.76 0.13
C HIS A 42 -12.25 12.55 -0.62
N PHE A 43 -12.78 13.56 -1.31
CA PHE A 43 -13.99 13.39 -2.13
C PHE A 43 -13.69 12.98 -3.58
N LEU A 44 -12.47 13.24 -4.06
CA LEU A 44 -12.20 13.28 -5.49
C LEU A 44 -11.82 11.94 -6.13
N ASP A 45 -11.89 10.79 -5.45
CA ASP A 45 -11.63 9.53 -6.17
C ASP A 45 -12.10 8.24 -5.47
N ARG A 46 -13.27 8.23 -4.80
CA ARG A 46 -13.85 6.94 -4.37
C ARG A 46 -14.05 5.99 -5.56
N GLU A 47 -14.51 6.53 -6.68
CA GLU A 47 -14.70 5.78 -7.93
C GLU A 47 -13.37 5.25 -8.49
N LEU A 48 -12.28 6.03 -8.46
CA LEU A 48 -10.96 5.53 -8.86
C LEU A 48 -10.37 4.53 -7.88
N LEU A 49 -10.60 4.68 -6.57
CA LEU A 49 -10.21 3.67 -5.58
C LEU A 49 -10.97 2.36 -5.81
N GLU A 50 -12.27 2.43 -6.13
CA GLU A 50 -13.06 1.27 -6.53
C GLU A 50 -12.55 0.66 -7.84
N SER A 51 -12.26 1.48 -8.84
CA SER A 51 -11.72 1.05 -10.14
C SER A 51 -10.36 0.36 -9.98
N CYS A 52 -9.42 0.97 -9.26
CA CYS A 52 -8.13 0.39 -8.91
C CYS A 52 -8.32 -0.92 -8.12
N PHE A 53 -9.24 -0.98 -7.15
CA PHE A 53 -9.51 -2.21 -6.41
C PHE A 53 -10.05 -3.33 -7.31
N ARG A 54 -10.97 -3.02 -8.24
CA ARG A 54 -11.52 -3.97 -9.20
C ARG A 54 -10.44 -4.50 -10.13
N GLU A 55 -9.56 -3.65 -10.64
CA GLU A 55 -8.47 -4.09 -11.49
C GLU A 55 -7.48 -4.99 -10.74
N LEU A 56 -7.08 -4.60 -9.53
CA LEU A 56 -6.22 -5.44 -8.68
C LEU A 56 -6.89 -6.81 -8.42
N LYS A 57 -8.20 -6.84 -8.21
CA LYS A 57 -8.96 -8.09 -8.05
C LYS A 57 -8.95 -8.96 -9.32
N THR A 58 -9.09 -8.36 -10.50
CA THR A 58 -8.99 -9.09 -11.78
C THR A 58 -7.59 -9.68 -11.96
N ARG A 59 -6.54 -8.90 -11.71
CA ARG A 59 -5.15 -9.39 -11.75
C ARG A 59 -4.93 -10.53 -10.77
N LEU A 60 -5.46 -10.40 -9.55
CA LEU A 60 -5.35 -11.43 -8.50
C LEU A 60 -5.89 -12.80 -8.93
N SER A 61 -6.94 -12.85 -9.77
CA SER A 61 -7.48 -14.12 -10.30
C SER A 61 -6.61 -14.80 -11.35
N GLN A 62 -5.65 -14.08 -11.93
CA GLN A 62 -4.76 -14.56 -12.99
C GLN A 62 -3.37 -14.92 -12.47
N VAL A 63 -3.02 -14.50 -11.26
CA VAL A 63 -1.69 -14.72 -10.68
C VAL A 63 -1.64 -16.07 -9.96
N GLU A 64 -0.75 -16.94 -10.42
CA GLU A 64 -0.44 -18.22 -9.78
C GLU A 64 0.61 -18.09 -8.67
N ASP A 65 1.62 -17.23 -8.88
CA ASP A 65 2.70 -17.00 -7.93
C ASP A 65 2.20 -16.44 -6.59
N GLU A 66 2.60 -17.08 -5.49
CA GLU A 66 2.12 -16.73 -4.16
C GLU A 66 2.65 -15.37 -3.67
N LEU A 67 3.88 -14.99 -4.04
CA LEU A 67 4.46 -13.72 -3.60
C LEU A 67 3.81 -12.54 -4.30
N CYS A 68 3.57 -12.65 -5.60
CA CYS A 68 2.81 -11.69 -6.37
C CYS A 68 1.37 -11.57 -5.88
N ARG A 69 0.73 -12.69 -5.53
CA ARG A 69 -0.60 -12.68 -4.88
C ARG A 69 -0.59 -11.87 -3.59
N VAL A 70 0.43 -12.06 -2.74
CA VAL A 70 0.58 -11.30 -1.49
C VAL A 70 0.89 -9.83 -1.74
N ALA A 71 1.71 -9.49 -2.73
CA ALA A 71 2.01 -8.11 -3.12
C ALA A 71 0.74 -7.37 -3.58
N LEU A 72 -0.05 -8.00 -4.45
CA LEU A 72 -1.34 -7.48 -4.92
C LEU A 72 -2.31 -7.26 -3.76
N LEU A 73 -2.47 -8.26 -2.88
CA LEU A 73 -3.30 -8.13 -1.68
C LEU A 73 -2.81 -7.02 -0.74
N GLY A 74 -1.50 -6.79 -0.66
CA GLY A 74 -0.91 -5.68 0.08
C GLY A 74 -1.36 -4.31 -0.45
N TRP A 75 -1.38 -4.17 -1.77
CA TRP A 75 -1.91 -2.98 -2.43
C TRP A 75 -3.42 -2.84 -2.28
N MET A 76 -4.17 -3.94 -2.40
CA MET A 76 -5.62 -3.94 -2.15
C MET A 76 -5.95 -3.52 -0.71
N ASP A 77 -5.17 -3.96 0.30
CA ASP A 77 -5.33 -3.51 1.69
C ASP A 77 -5.12 -2.00 1.83
N PHE A 78 -4.14 -1.44 1.10
CA PHE A 78 -3.93 0.01 1.08
C PHE A 78 -5.11 0.76 0.45
N VAL A 79 -5.56 0.34 -0.74
CA VAL A 79 -6.68 0.94 -1.46
C VAL A 79 -7.96 0.85 -0.63
N ALA A 80 -8.26 -0.32 -0.08
CA ALA A 80 -9.44 -0.56 0.73
C ALA A 80 -9.44 0.29 2.00
N ARG A 81 -8.29 0.44 2.68
CA ARG A 81 -8.15 1.33 3.84
C ARG A 81 -8.34 2.81 3.48
N ALA A 82 -7.81 3.23 2.34
CA ALA A 82 -7.95 4.61 1.86
C ALA A 82 -9.40 4.93 1.50
N HIS A 83 -10.10 3.98 0.88
CA HIS A 83 -11.53 4.09 0.58
C HIS A 83 -12.38 4.08 1.86
N GLY A 84 -12.06 3.18 2.79
CA GLY A 84 -12.82 2.96 4.01
C GLY A 84 -14.19 2.33 3.75
N GLY A 85 -15.07 2.40 4.76
CA GLY A 85 -16.46 1.96 4.68
C GLY A 85 -16.62 0.49 4.27
N GLU A 86 -17.58 0.25 3.39
CA GLU A 86 -18.00 -1.09 2.99
C GLU A 86 -16.90 -1.85 2.22
N LEU A 87 -16.13 -1.18 1.36
CA LEU A 87 -15.05 -1.81 0.59
C LEU A 87 -13.98 -2.40 1.53
N TYR A 88 -13.62 -1.66 2.57
CA TYR A 88 -12.67 -2.14 3.58
C TYR A 88 -13.22 -3.36 4.32
N ARG A 89 -14.50 -3.33 4.71
CA ARG A 89 -15.16 -4.44 5.39
C ARG A 89 -15.14 -5.71 4.55
N GLN A 90 -15.59 -5.63 3.29
CA GLN A 90 -15.61 -6.76 2.35
C GLN A 90 -14.22 -7.32 2.11
N PHE A 91 -13.22 -6.45 1.90
CA PHE A 91 -11.84 -6.90 1.74
C PHE A 91 -11.34 -7.68 2.97
N ARG A 92 -11.62 -7.19 4.18
CA ARG A 92 -11.21 -7.86 5.43
C ARG A 92 -11.91 -9.20 5.64
N GLU A 93 -13.15 -9.37 5.21
CA GLU A 93 -13.90 -10.63 5.30
C GLU A 93 -13.37 -11.70 4.33
N LEU A 94 -12.93 -11.29 3.13
CA LEU A 94 -12.37 -12.16 2.09
C LEU A 94 -10.92 -12.57 2.37
N LEU A 95 -10.14 -11.66 2.97
CA LEU A 95 -8.70 -11.79 3.12
C LEU A 95 -8.22 -13.14 3.68
N PRO A 96 -8.83 -13.73 4.74
CA PRO A 96 -8.35 -15.00 5.27
C PRO A 96 -8.47 -16.16 4.28
N GLY A 97 -9.53 -16.18 3.47
CA GLY A 97 -9.73 -17.21 2.46
C GLY A 97 -8.70 -17.09 1.35
N VAL A 98 -8.49 -15.87 0.84
CA VAL A 98 -7.56 -15.62 -0.27
C VAL A 98 -6.09 -15.80 0.13
N LEU A 99 -5.76 -15.61 1.42
CA LEU A 99 -4.43 -15.91 1.95
C LEU A 99 -4.21 -17.41 2.25
N GLY A 100 -5.22 -18.27 2.09
CA GLY A 100 -5.14 -19.68 2.49
C GLY A 100 -5.09 -19.87 4.02
N LEU A 101 -5.54 -18.88 4.78
CA LEU A 101 -5.53 -18.90 6.25
C LEU A 101 -6.85 -19.40 6.84
N ARG A 102 -7.90 -19.61 6.03
CA ARG A 102 -9.19 -20.13 6.49
C ARG A 102 -9.22 -21.66 6.33
N ARG A 103 -9.51 -22.37 7.42
CA ARG A 103 -9.73 -23.82 7.43
C ARG A 103 -11.11 -24.17 6.86
N LEU A 104 -11.31 -25.44 6.50
CA LEU A 104 -12.60 -25.97 6.03
C LEU A 104 -13.74 -25.75 7.03
N ASN A 105 -13.45 -25.79 8.33
CA ASN A 105 -14.42 -25.53 9.40
C ASN A 105 -14.64 -24.03 9.70
N GLY A 106 -14.14 -23.13 8.84
CA GLY A 106 -14.27 -21.68 8.98
C GLY A 106 -13.29 -21.01 9.95
N SER A 107 -12.56 -21.78 10.77
CA SER A 107 -11.57 -21.22 11.71
C SER A 107 -10.31 -20.70 11.01
N ILE A 108 -9.55 -19.82 11.67
CA ILE A 108 -8.31 -19.25 11.14
C ILE A 108 -7.12 -20.14 11.53
N LEU A 109 -6.26 -20.44 10.57
CA LEU A 109 -5.09 -21.33 10.69
C LEU A 109 -4.03 -20.77 11.64
N ILE A 110 -3.90 -19.44 11.72
CA ILE A 110 -2.83 -18.76 12.43
C ILE A 110 -3.29 -18.06 13.71
N ASN A 111 -2.40 -17.99 14.70
CA ASN A 111 -2.56 -17.19 15.91
C ASN A 111 -1.69 -15.93 15.84
N CYS A 112 -2.29 -14.74 15.76
CA CYS A 112 -1.56 -13.46 15.68
C CYS A 112 -0.61 -13.14 16.86
N ARG A 113 -0.66 -13.92 17.96
CA ARG A 113 0.25 -13.79 19.11
C ARG A 113 1.46 -14.74 19.03
N GLU A 114 1.41 -15.76 18.18
CA GLU A 114 2.47 -16.75 18.03
C GLU A 114 3.64 -16.18 17.21
N LYS A 115 4.80 -16.03 17.85
CA LYS A 115 5.97 -15.41 17.23
C LYS A 115 6.64 -16.30 16.18
N LEU A 116 6.51 -17.63 16.31
CA LEU A 116 7.15 -18.62 15.44
C LEU A 116 6.62 -18.61 14.00
N ILE A 117 5.41 -18.05 13.79
CA ILE A 117 4.81 -17.85 12.46
C ILE A 117 5.76 -17.12 11.50
N CYS A 118 6.61 -16.24 12.02
CA CYS A 118 7.57 -15.48 11.21
C CYS A 118 8.93 -16.16 11.00
N ASN A 119 9.06 -17.46 11.32
CA ASN A 119 10.22 -18.24 10.92
C ASN A 119 10.17 -18.60 9.43
N GLU A 120 8.96 -18.71 8.87
CA GLU A 120 8.73 -18.93 7.45
C GLU A 120 8.34 -17.58 6.80
N PRO A 121 9.15 -17.02 5.88
CA PRO A 121 8.96 -15.66 5.38
C PRO A 121 7.62 -15.41 4.69
N LEU A 122 7.11 -16.35 3.89
CA LEU A 122 5.85 -16.20 3.18
C LEU A 122 4.68 -16.19 4.16
N LEU A 123 4.66 -17.12 5.11
CA LEU A 123 3.67 -17.12 6.18
C LEU A 123 3.75 -15.85 7.03
N CYS A 124 4.94 -15.30 7.28
CA CYS A 124 5.07 -14.01 7.98
C CYS A 124 4.39 -12.87 7.21
N LEU A 125 4.57 -12.81 5.88
CA LEU A 125 3.93 -11.81 5.02
C LEU A 125 2.40 -11.95 5.03
N LYS A 126 1.89 -13.16 4.81
CA LYS A 126 0.46 -13.48 4.88
C LYS A 126 -0.12 -13.11 6.24
N ALA A 127 0.55 -13.52 7.32
CA ALA A 127 0.15 -13.24 8.69
C ALA A 127 0.20 -11.75 9.03
N TYR A 128 1.20 -11.01 8.56
CA TYR A 128 1.25 -9.56 8.77
C TYR A 128 0.07 -8.86 8.08
N LEU A 129 -0.26 -9.25 6.85
CA LEU A 129 -1.39 -8.66 6.13
C LEU A 129 -2.71 -8.86 6.88
N PHE A 130 -2.88 -10.04 7.50
CA PHE A 130 -4.03 -10.33 8.34
C PHE A 130 -3.99 -9.63 9.72
N CYS A 131 -2.90 -9.78 10.48
CA CYS A 131 -2.81 -9.41 11.90
C CYS A 131 -2.33 -7.98 12.18
N LYS A 132 -1.51 -7.41 11.28
CA LYS A 132 -0.90 -6.06 11.35
C LYS A 132 -0.26 -5.73 12.71
N LYS A 133 0.42 -6.70 13.35
CA LYS A 133 1.08 -6.49 14.65
C LYS A 133 2.44 -5.80 14.47
N ARG A 134 2.77 -4.89 15.39
CA ARG A 134 4.04 -4.14 15.38
C ARG A 134 5.28 -5.04 15.42
N TRP A 135 5.21 -6.19 16.09
CA TRP A 135 6.34 -7.12 16.16
C TRP A 135 6.60 -7.82 14.81
N MET A 136 5.54 -8.11 14.04
CA MET A 136 5.64 -8.66 12.69
C MET A 136 6.23 -7.61 11.74
N GLU A 137 5.84 -6.33 11.89
CA GLU A 137 6.43 -5.23 11.13
C GLU A 137 7.96 -5.18 11.28
N LYS A 138 8.46 -5.30 12.52
CA LYS A 138 9.90 -5.37 12.79
C LYS A 138 10.57 -6.56 12.10
N LYS A 139 9.90 -7.71 12.06
CA LYS A 139 10.40 -8.91 11.39
C LYS A 139 10.46 -8.73 9.87
N LEU A 140 9.43 -8.16 9.27
CA LEU A 140 9.41 -7.84 7.84
C LEU A 140 10.53 -6.87 7.44
N ARG A 141 10.79 -5.84 8.27
CA ARG A 141 11.91 -4.91 8.04
C ARG A 141 13.29 -5.56 8.17
N SER A 142 13.40 -6.67 8.90
CA SER A 142 14.66 -7.40 9.07
C SER A 142 14.94 -8.46 8.00
N LEU A 143 14.03 -8.64 7.03
CA LEU A 143 14.29 -9.53 5.90
C LEU A 143 15.49 -9.03 5.10
N ALA A 144 16.30 -9.97 4.60
CA ALA A 144 17.50 -9.66 3.84
C ALA A 144 17.14 -8.87 2.57
N ALA A 145 17.80 -7.73 2.38
CA ALA A 145 17.61 -6.88 1.21
C ALA A 145 17.96 -7.63 -0.08
N GLY A 146 17.23 -7.36 -1.16
CA GLY A 146 17.41 -8.04 -2.46
C GLY A 146 16.78 -9.42 -2.55
N THR A 147 16.04 -9.87 -1.53
CA THR A 147 15.21 -11.08 -1.62
C THR A 147 13.79 -10.72 -2.08
N PRO A 148 13.09 -11.61 -2.83
CA PRO A 148 11.70 -11.39 -3.22
C PRO A 148 10.79 -11.11 -2.02
N TYR A 149 11.03 -11.79 -0.88
CA TYR A 149 10.29 -11.54 0.36
C TYR A 149 10.46 -10.13 0.91
N ALA A 150 11.67 -9.56 0.82
CA ALA A 150 11.92 -8.19 1.28
C ALA A 150 11.25 -7.15 0.37
N GLU A 151 11.15 -7.41 -0.93
CA GLU A 151 10.42 -6.56 -1.86
C GLU A 151 8.91 -6.56 -1.56
N VAL A 152 8.32 -7.75 -1.41
CA VAL A 152 6.91 -7.86 -1.02
C VAL A 152 6.67 -7.27 0.38
N ALA A 153 7.60 -7.44 1.32
CA ALA A 153 7.51 -6.79 2.62
C ALA A 153 7.41 -5.27 2.51
N ARG A 154 8.24 -4.63 1.67
CA ARG A 154 8.15 -3.19 1.42
C ARG A 154 6.78 -2.78 0.89
N VAL A 155 6.17 -3.58 0.01
CA VAL A 155 4.79 -3.36 -0.44
C VAL A 155 3.81 -3.36 0.73
N LEU A 156 3.86 -4.39 1.59
CA LEU A 156 2.95 -4.53 2.74
C LEU A 156 3.13 -3.41 3.78
N LEU A 157 4.36 -2.91 3.93
CA LEU A 157 4.72 -1.80 4.81
C LEU A 157 4.36 -0.42 4.21
N GLY A 158 4.00 -0.37 2.94
CA GLY A 158 3.72 0.85 2.22
C GLY A 158 4.94 1.64 1.78
N GLU A 159 6.09 0.97 1.72
CA GLU A 159 7.41 1.51 1.38
C GLU A 159 7.84 1.19 -0.07
N GLY A 160 7.07 0.34 -0.76
CA GLY A 160 7.34 -0.07 -2.15
C GLY A 160 6.07 -0.09 -3.01
N ASP A 161 6.26 -0.40 -4.30
CA ASP A 161 5.21 -0.64 -5.29
C ASP A 161 5.14 -2.14 -5.65
N ILE A 162 4.10 -2.56 -6.37
CA ILE A 162 4.00 -3.94 -6.88
C ILE A 162 5.28 -4.24 -7.68
N PRO A 163 6.01 -5.33 -7.40
CA PRO A 163 7.19 -5.69 -8.18
C PRO A 163 6.85 -5.80 -9.68
N GLU A 164 7.78 -5.44 -10.55
CA GLU A 164 7.56 -5.48 -12.02
C GLU A 164 7.29 -6.91 -12.50
N GLU A 165 7.94 -7.90 -11.89
CA GLU A 165 7.68 -9.33 -12.07
C GLU A 165 6.23 -9.75 -11.75
N CYS A 166 5.54 -8.96 -10.91
CA CYS A 166 4.13 -9.13 -10.57
C CYS A 166 3.19 -8.25 -11.42
N GLY A 167 3.70 -7.67 -12.51
CA GLY A 167 2.95 -6.82 -13.45
C GLY A 167 2.90 -5.34 -13.07
N GLY A 168 3.70 -4.93 -12.08
CA GLY A 168 3.88 -3.52 -11.71
C GLY A 168 2.58 -2.82 -11.25
N ARG A 169 2.66 -1.50 -11.11
CA ARG A 169 1.50 -0.67 -10.75
C ARG A 169 0.57 -0.47 -11.94
N SER A 170 -0.72 -0.67 -11.73
CA SER A 170 -1.74 -0.27 -12.71
C SER A 170 -1.79 1.26 -12.91
N GLU A 171 -2.01 1.69 -14.15
CA GLU A 171 -2.33 3.08 -14.49
C GLU A 171 -3.57 3.61 -13.76
N ASN A 172 -4.60 2.77 -13.55
CA ASN A 172 -5.80 3.15 -12.80
C ASN A 172 -5.53 3.27 -11.29
N CYS A 173 -4.43 2.67 -10.83
CA CYS A 173 -3.94 2.88 -9.47
C CYS A 173 -2.95 4.04 -9.37
N ALA A 174 -2.63 4.73 -10.48
CA ALA A 174 -1.77 5.90 -10.49
C ALA A 174 -2.59 7.16 -10.18
N ILE A 175 -2.42 7.70 -8.97
CA ILE A 175 -2.91 9.05 -8.67
C ILE A 175 -2.00 10.01 -9.43
N LYS A 176 -2.46 10.47 -10.60
CA LYS A 176 -1.79 11.54 -11.35
C LYS A 176 -2.01 12.84 -10.56
N CYS A 177 -0.93 13.38 -9.99
CA CYS A 177 -0.91 14.71 -9.40
C CYS A 177 -0.72 15.77 -10.48
#